data_AF-A0A6G5NIS3-F1
#
_entry.id   AF-A0A6G5NIS3-F1
#
_cell.length_a   1.000
_cell.length_b   1.000
_cell.length_c   1.000
_cell.angle_alpha   90.00
_cell.angle_beta   90.00
_cell.angle_gamma   90.00
#
_symmetry.space_group_name_H-M   'P 1'
#
loop_
_entity.id
_entity.type
_entity.pdbx_description
1 polymer ?
#
loop_
_entity_poly.entity_id
_entity_poly.type
_entity_poly.pdbx_seq_one_letter_code
_entity_poly.pdbx_strand_id
1 'polypeptide(L)' 'VVMHGNGYNLAVDIWSLGCTILEMATSKPPWSQYEGVAALFKIASSKDTPHIPESLSNDAKSFIKLCLQREPSAR' A
#
# COMPACT_ATOMS: atom_id res chain seq x y z
N VAL A 1 -9.56 10.17 1.99
CA VAL A 1 -9.11 10.86 0.77
C VAL A 1 -10.16 10.58 -0.29
N VAL A 2 -10.73 11.63 -0.89
CA VAL A 2 -11.21 11.67 -2.28
C VAL A 2 -11.11 13.15 -2.65
N MET A 3 -10.35 13.52 -3.69
CA MET A 3 -10.56 14.78 -4.40
C MET A 3 -10.21 14.61 -5.89
N HIS A 4 -11.20 14.91 -6.72
CA HIS A 4 -11.19 14.82 -8.18
C HIS A 4 -10.21 15.81 -8.81
N GLY A 5 -9.13 15.27 -9.36
CA GLY A 5 -8.18 15.91 -10.28
C GLY A 5 -7.47 14.82 -11.08
N ASN A 6 -7.05 15.13 -12.31
CA ASN A 6 -6.39 14.19 -13.25
C ASN A 6 -5.30 13.35 -12.55
N GLY A 7 -5.62 12.13 -12.11
CA GLY A 7 -4.68 11.22 -11.44
C GLY A 7 -5.23 10.46 -10.23
N TYR A 8 -6.32 10.92 -9.60
CA TYR A 8 -7.02 10.18 -8.55
C TYR A 8 -8.15 9.35 -9.15
N ASN A 9 -8.08 8.03 -8.97
CA ASN A 9 -9.10 7.08 -9.40
C ASN A 9 -9.32 6.01 -8.32
N LEU A 10 -10.34 5.16 -8.49
CA LEU A 10 -10.68 4.09 -7.55
C LEU A 10 -9.47 3.22 -7.18
N ALA A 11 -8.58 2.95 -8.13
CA ALA A 11 -7.39 2.14 -7.88
C ALA A 11 -6.46 2.82 -6.85
N VAL A 12 -6.33 4.14 -6.85
CA VAL A 12 -5.55 4.86 -5.82
C VAL A 12 -6.17 4.66 -4.43
N ASP A 13 -7.50 4.73 -4.31
CA ASP A 13 -8.18 4.51 -3.02
C ASP A 13 -8.00 3.08 -2.52
N ILE A 14 -8.06 2.09 -3.40
CA ILE A 14 -7.81 0.68 -3.07
C ILE A 14 -6.38 0.49 -2.55
N TRP A 15 -5.39 1.12 -3.18
CA TRP A 15 -4.01 1.08 -2.70
C TRP A 15 -3.86 1.73 -1.31
N SER A 16 -4.46 2.90 -1.12
CA SER A 16 -4.48 3.58 0.17
C SER A 16 -5.13 2.73 1.26
N LEU A 17 -6.22 2.02 0.95
CA LEU A 17 -6.85 1.08 1.87
C LEU A 17 -5.89 -0.05 2.29
N GLY A 18 -5.19 -0.67 1.33
CA GLY A 18 -4.19 -1.71 1.62
C GLY A 18 -3.08 -1.21 2.55
N CYS A 19 -2.58 0.02 2.30
CA CYS A 19 -1.60 0.68 3.16
C CYS A 19 -2.15 0.92 4.58
N THR A 20 -3.37 1.44 4.72
CA THR A 20 -4.01 1.70 6.02
C THR A 20 -4.23 0.42 6.81
N ILE A 21 -4.69 -0.66 6.18
CA ILE A 21 -4.87 -1.95 6.86
C ILE A 21 -3.51 -2.47 7.37
N LEU A 22 -2.47 -2.40 6.54
CA LEU A 22 -1.13 -2.83 6.94
C LEU A 22 -0.56 -1.99 8.07
N GLU A 23 -0.81 -0.67 8.05
CA GLU A 23 -0.42 0.24 9.11
C GLU A 23 -1.12 -0.08 10.43
N MET A 24 -2.43 -0.31 10.41
CA MET A 24 -3.18 -0.73 11.60
C MET A 24 -2.68 -2.07 12.16
N ALA A 25 -2.35 -3.03 11.29
CA ALA A 25 -1.84 -4.34 11.69
C ALA A 25 -0.45 -4.30 12.33
N THR A 26 0.39 -3.34 11.95
CA THR A 26 1.80 -3.26 12.36
C THR A 26 2.10 -2.11 13.31
N SER A 27 1.15 -1.19 13.48
CA SER A 27 1.33 0.11 14.14
C SER A 27 2.47 0.94 13.52
N LYS A 28 2.80 0.70 12.25
CA LYS A 28 3.89 1.36 11.52
C LYS A 28 3.45 1.62 10.08
N PRO A 29 3.81 2.78 9.48
CA PRO A 29 3.49 3.02 8.09
C PRO A 29 4.19 1.99 7.18
N PRO A 30 3.64 1.67 6.01
CA PRO A 30 4.34 0.87 5.01
C PRO A 30 5.72 1.47 4.70
N TRP A 31 6.74 0.62 4.60
CA TRP A 31 8.14 1.03 4.42
C TRP A 31 8.71 1.92 5.53
N SER A 32 8.28 1.74 6.79
CA SER A 32 8.72 2.52 7.95
C SER A 32 10.23 2.57 8.20
N GLN A 33 11.03 1.76 7.50
CA GLN A 33 12.50 1.84 7.53
C GLN A 33 13.07 3.01 6.73
N TYR A 34 12.27 3.69 5.91
CA TYR A 34 12.66 4.88 5.16
C TYR A 34 11.86 6.08 5.65
N GLU A 35 12.51 7.25 5.72
CA GLU A 35 11.87 8.49 6.16
C GLU A 35 11.66 9.49 5.02
N GLY A 36 10.53 10.21 5.05
CA GLY A 36 10.21 11.31 4.15
C GLY A 36 10.42 10.97 2.66
N VAL A 37 11.30 11.72 2.00
CA VAL A 37 11.57 11.59 0.56
C VAL A 37 12.14 10.22 0.18
N ALA A 38 12.88 9.56 1.08
CA ALA A 38 13.43 8.23 0.80
C ALA A 38 12.31 7.18 0.65
N ALA A 39 11.27 7.27 1.48
CA ALA A 39 10.09 6.40 1.36
C ALA A 39 9.35 6.67 0.04
N LEU A 40 9.16 7.95 -0.32
CA LEU A 40 8.54 8.33 -1.60
C LEU A 40 9.32 7.80 -2.80
N PHE A 41 10.66 7.90 -2.79
CA PHE A 41 11.51 7.36 -3.84
C PHE A 41 11.42 5.83 -3.91
N LYS A 42 11.42 5.14 -2.76
CA LYS A 42 11.22 3.68 -2.71
C LYS A 42 9.88 3.25 -3.32
N ILE A 43 8.82 4.03 -3.07
CA ILE A 43 7.49 3.79 -3.62
C ILE A 43 7.46 4.07 -5.13
N ALA A 44 8.04 5.19 -5.58
CA ALA A 44 7.99 5.61 -6.99
C ALA A 44 8.91 4.80 -7.91
N SER A 45 10.07 4.37 -7.41
CA SER A 45 11.15 3.82 -8.24
C SER A 45 11.35 2.31 -8.11
N SER A 46 10.69 1.64 -7.16
CA SER A 46 10.80 0.18 -7.01
C SER A 46 9.48 -0.53 -7.31
N LYS A 47 9.59 -1.81 -7.71
CA LYS A 47 8.46 -2.72 -7.89
C LYS A 47 8.08 -3.46 -6.60
N ASP A 48 8.83 -3.25 -5.52
CA ASP A 48 8.66 -3.98 -4.26
C ASP A 48 7.31 -3.62 -3.61
N THR A 49 6.66 -4.57 -2.97
CA THR A 49 5.51 -4.34 -2.09
C THR A 49 5.97 -4.24 -0.64
N PRO A 50 5.23 -3.59 0.26
CA PRO A 50 5.62 -3.53 1.66
C PRO A 50 5.53 -4.92 2.29
N HIS A 51 6.31 -5.15 3.34
CA HIS A 51 6.32 -6.43 4.03
C HIS A 51 4.98 -6.66 4.75
N ILE A 52 4.36 -7.83 4.51
CA ILE A 52 3.11 -8.25 5.16
C ILE A 52 3.47 -9.26 6.26
N PRO A 53 3.12 -9.00 7.54
CA PRO A 53 3.46 -9.90 8.64
C PRO A 53 2.86 -11.30 8.49
N GLU A 54 3.64 -12.32 8.86
CA GLU A 54 3.18 -13.71 8.86
C GLU A 54 2.11 -14.01 9.91
N SER A 55 1.98 -13.16 10.93
CA SER A 55 0.98 -13.29 11.99
C SER A 55 -0.46 -13.01 11.53
N LEU A 56 -0.65 -12.37 10.38
CA LEU A 56 -1.99 -12.10 9.83
C LEU A 56 -2.66 -13.38 9.32
N SER A 57 -3.99 -13.39 9.29
CA SER A 57 -4.75 -14.46 8.65
C SER A 57 -4.44 -14.54 7.15
N ASN A 58 -4.60 -15.72 6.56
CA ASN A 58 -4.39 -15.90 5.12
C ASN A 58 -5.31 -15.00 4.28
N ASP A 59 -6.54 -14.76 4.74
CA ASP A 59 -7.50 -13.88 4.07
C ASP A 59 -7.02 -12.43 4.12
N ALA A 60 -6.55 -11.95 5.28
CA ALA A 60 -6.00 -10.60 5.40
C ALA A 60 -4.76 -10.41 4.53
N LYS A 61 -3.83 -11.38 4.54
CA LYS A 61 -2.65 -11.35 3.66
C LYS A 61 -3.05 -11.29 2.18
N SER A 62 -4.03 -12.09 1.79
CA SER A 62 -4.50 -12.14 0.39
C SER A 62 -5.18 -10.84 -0.02
N PHE A 63 -6.05 -10.30 0.83
CA PHE A 63 -6.71 -9.02 0.59
C PHE A 63 -5.71 -7.86 0.45
N ILE A 64 -4.75 -7.74 1.38
CA ILE A 64 -3.71 -6.71 1.32
C ILE A 64 -2.88 -6.85 0.03
N LYS A 65 -2.53 -8.07 -0.39
CA LYS A 65 -1.81 -8.31 -1.65
C LYS A 65 -2.61 -7.88 -2.88
N LEU A 66 -3.93 -8.05 -2.88
CA LEU A 66 -4.79 -7.56 -3.96
C LEU A 66 -4.83 -6.04 -3.98
N CYS A 67 -4.96 -5.39 -2.82
CA CYS A 67 -4.96 -3.93 -2.75
C CYS A 67 -3.63 -3.31 -3.21
N LEU A 68 -2.50 -3.96 -2.89
CA LEU A 68 -1.15 -3.43 -3.10
C LEU A 68 -0.51 -3.90 -4.41
N GLN A 69 -1.31 -4.20 -5.44
CA GLN A 69 -0.79 -4.41 -6.79
C GLN A 69 -0.21 -3.10 -7.35
N ARG A 70 0.98 -3.21 -7.96
CA ARG A 70 1.68 -2.07 -8.53
C ARG A 70 1.00 -1.54 -9.78
N GLU A 71 0.44 -2.44 -10.57
CA GLU A 71 -0.36 -2.10 -11.75
C GLU A 71 -1.76 -1.67 -11.28
N PRO A 72 -2.16 -0.39 -11.48
CA PRO A 72 -3.45 0.10 -11.00
C PRO A 72 -4.66 -0.62 -11.60
N SER A 73 -4.54 -1.17 -12.81
CA SER A 73 -5.62 -1.97 -13.43
C SER A 73 -5.79 -3.36 -12.83
N ALA A 74 -4.84 -3.83 -12.01
CA ALA A 74 -4.84 -5.15 -11.39
C ALA A 74 -5.28 -5.16 -9.91
N ARG A 75 -5.60 -3.99 -9.34
CA ARG A 75 -6.11 -3.83 -7.96
C ARG A 75 -7.54 -3.37 -7.94
#